data_AF-Q822P3-F1
#
_entry.id   AF-Q822P3-F1
#
_cell.length_a   1.000
_cell.length_b   1.000
_cell.length_c   1.000
_cell.angle_alpha   90.00
_cell.angle_beta   90.00
_cell.angle_gamma   90.00
#
_symmetry.space_group_name_H-M   'P 1'
#
loop_
_entity.id
_entity.type
_entity.pdbx_description
1 polymer ?
#
loop_
_entity_poly.entity_id
_entity_poly.type
_entity_poly.pdbx_seq_one_letter_code
_entity_poly.pdbx_strand_id
1 'polypeptide(L)'
;MTSLITSHPHLSEVVQKGICSRCPVDKLCKNALRVGSVFCLALSMAFAIALICVAAQPALIICLVISLVLTLVLLAISLRRYIRREFGPSLPEGFLSIIKKEFPVSIYELVVQERLTLQELRVVISGLSSGVFTFPSKKCREKLERFGLERLQSACEGIQLPDLEKILLKNCPLYLLSKFIQLGPKEFPESVNLPPEVYWLSRLGLSSSYVVFFNFHNWVLSQVVTKEEYEILLKHAKDSTWDQIKDLTENLRLRVREGVDNYFVEQDGLTKGMLRSLIGGSWLLYLCKHGVCWEQLQLLKELDCSSVGLMDEFEMSRRRACLMKSYFSISPYANESDVEAFDPHLILFTFREWKKGLDSHKYKKDFYIYDCTMALLRKRSQNTLRECNTNRDIPCLPERNINRETGAIVE
;
A
#
# COMPACT_ATOMS: atom_id res chain seq x y z
N MET A 1 -15.17 -41.73 -32.16
CA MET A 1 -14.81 -40.65 -33.10
C MET A 1 -14.67 -39.38 -32.28
N THR A 2 -13.66 -39.19 -31.43
CA THR A 2 -12.21 -39.05 -31.67
C THR A 2 -11.84 -37.91 -32.65
N SER A 3 -11.71 -36.69 -32.10
CA SER A 3 -10.73 -35.67 -32.52
C SER A 3 -10.64 -34.57 -31.44
N LEU A 4 -9.61 -34.63 -30.57
CA LEU A 4 -8.45 -33.70 -30.53
C LEU A 4 -8.87 -32.27 -30.10
N ILE A 5 -8.95 -31.93 -28.80
CA ILE A 5 -7.83 -31.60 -27.89
C ILE A 5 -6.64 -30.95 -28.62
N THR A 6 -6.66 -29.63 -28.70
CA THR A 6 -5.47 -28.77 -28.75
C THR A 6 -5.53 -27.80 -27.57
N SER A 7 -5.22 -28.34 -26.39
CA SER A 7 -4.84 -27.54 -25.22
C SER A 7 -3.53 -26.82 -25.54
N HIS A 8 -3.56 -25.49 -25.70
CA HIS A 8 -2.35 -24.67 -25.77
C HIS A 8 -1.75 -24.57 -24.35
N PRO A 9 -0.59 -25.17 -24.05
CA PRO A 9 0.01 -25.14 -22.71
C PRO A 9 0.93 -23.92 -22.50
N HIS A 10 1.02 -23.00 -23.45
CA HIS A 10 2.09 -22.00 -23.46
C HIS A 10 1.81 -20.68 -22.73
N LEU A 11 0.58 -20.37 -22.31
CA LEU A 11 0.30 -19.15 -21.53
C LEU A 11 0.32 -19.34 -20.01
N SER A 12 -0.02 -20.52 -19.49
CA SER A 12 0.08 -20.76 -18.05
C SER A 12 1.53 -20.94 -17.60
N GLU A 13 2.42 -21.45 -18.47
CA GLU A 13 3.85 -21.57 -18.16
C GLU A 13 4.56 -20.21 -18.09
N VAL A 14 4.12 -19.18 -18.82
CA VAL A 14 4.74 -17.84 -18.78
C VAL A 14 4.37 -17.08 -17.50
N VAL A 15 3.19 -17.34 -16.93
CA VAL A 15 2.77 -16.76 -15.64
C VAL A 15 3.33 -17.55 -14.46
N GLN A 16 3.52 -18.87 -14.60
CA GLN A 16 4.05 -19.72 -13.52
C GLN A 16 5.59 -19.77 -13.46
N LYS A 17 6.31 -19.48 -14.56
CA LYS A 17 7.78 -19.25 -14.54
C LYS A 17 8.21 -17.90 -13.96
N GLY A 18 7.29 -17.02 -13.59
CA GLY A 18 7.58 -15.81 -12.84
C GLY A 18 7.77 -16.02 -11.33
N ILE A 19 7.43 -17.22 -10.83
CA ILE A 19 7.48 -17.56 -9.40
C ILE A 19 8.93 -17.89 -9.01
N CYS A 20 9.48 -17.06 -8.14
CA CYS A 20 10.69 -17.32 -7.37
C CYS A 20 11.95 -17.63 -8.20
N SER A 21 12.27 -16.78 -9.19
CA SER A 21 13.68 -16.63 -9.52
C SER A 21 14.35 -15.96 -8.32
N ARG A 22 15.00 -16.78 -7.46
CA ARG A 22 15.96 -16.35 -6.43
C ARG A 22 16.61 -15.07 -6.91
N CYS A 23 16.28 -13.95 -6.27
CA CYS A 23 16.58 -12.63 -6.79
C CYS A 23 18.06 -12.62 -7.22
N PRO A 24 18.37 -12.57 -8.53
CA PRO A 24 19.74 -12.55 -9.00
C PRO A 24 20.45 -11.38 -8.36
N VAL A 25 19.73 -10.31 -8.02
CA VAL A 25 20.19 -9.10 -7.35
C VAL A 25 20.71 -9.34 -5.94
N ASP A 26 20.17 -10.28 -5.15
CA ASP A 26 20.67 -10.55 -3.79
C ASP A 26 21.94 -11.41 -3.82
N LYS A 27 21.98 -12.38 -4.75
CA LYS A 27 23.21 -13.10 -5.10
C LYS A 27 24.24 -12.18 -5.75
N LEU A 28 23.81 -11.26 -6.61
CA LEU A 28 24.63 -10.23 -7.25
C LEU A 28 25.02 -9.15 -6.25
N CYS A 29 24.29 -8.89 -5.17
CA CYS A 29 24.66 -7.90 -4.15
C CYS A 29 25.66 -8.52 -3.18
N LYS A 30 25.48 -9.78 -2.76
CA LYS A 30 26.53 -10.56 -2.08
C LYS A 30 27.77 -10.75 -2.96
N ASN A 31 27.57 -11.06 -4.24
CA ASN A 31 28.66 -11.20 -5.19
C ASN A 31 29.26 -9.84 -5.57
N ALA A 32 28.52 -8.74 -5.60
CA ALA A 32 29.05 -7.40 -5.85
C ALA A 32 29.73 -6.81 -4.62
N LEU A 33 29.33 -7.21 -3.41
CA LEU A 33 30.07 -6.92 -2.18
C LEU A 33 31.37 -7.72 -2.14
N ARG A 34 31.35 -9.01 -2.52
CA ARG A 34 32.57 -9.83 -2.64
C ARG A 34 33.47 -9.38 -3.78
N VAL A 35 32.91 -9.11 -4.95
CA VAL A 35 33.63 -8.59 -6.13
C VAL A 35 34.10 -7.18 -5.83
N GLY A 36 33.30 -6.34 -5.17
CA GLY A 36 33.69 -5.01 -4.73
C GLY A 36 34.79 -5.03 -3.68
N SER A 37 34.77 -5.96 -2.72
CA SER A 37 35.85 -6.12 -1.74
C SER A 37 37.12 -6.67 -2.40
N VAL A 38 36.99 -7.63 -3.32
CA VAL A 38 38.11 -8.19 -4.09
C VAL A 38 38.68 -7.14 -5.05
N PHE A 39 37.85 -6.31 -5.67
CA PHE A 39 38.25 -5.23 -6.56
C PHE A 39 38.90 -4.09 -5.78
N CYS A 40 38.40 -3.76 -4.58
CA CYS A 40 39.07 -2.82 -3.67
C CYS A 40 40.41 -3.36 -3.17
N LEU A 41 40.51 -4.66 -2.85
CA LEU A 41 41.77 -5.31 -2.50
C LEU A 41 42.74 -5.35 -3.68
N ALA A 42 42.25 -5.64 -4.88
CA ALA A 42 43.06 -5.66 -6.10
C ALA A 42 43.53 -4.25 -6.49
N LEU A 43 42.68 -3.22 -6.39
CA LEU A 43 43.09 -1.83 -6.56
C LEU A 43 44.11 -1.43 -5.49
N SER A 44 43.85 -1.75 -4.22
CA SER A 44 44.76 -1.48 -3.11
C SER A 44 46.14 -2.12 -3.35
N MET A 45 46.18 -3.36 -3.82
CA MET A 45 47.42 -4.09 -4.13
C MET A 45 48.12 -3.52 -5.38
N ALA A 46 47.38 -3.26 -6.46
CA ALA A 46 47.92 -2.64 -7.67
C ALA A 46 48.48 -1.22 -7.39
N PHE A 47 47.84 -0.47 -6.50
CA PHE A 47 48.30 0.84 -6.06
C PHE A 47 49.48 0.77 -5.08
N ALA A 48 49.53 -0.23 -4.19
CA ALA A 48 50.71 -0.46 -3.36
C ALA A 48 51.93 -0.79 -4.24
N ILE A 49 51.74 -1.56 -5.31
CA ILE A 49 52.75 -1.84 -6.31
C ILE A 49 53.13 -0.57 -7.09
N ALA A 50 52.16 0.27 -7.49
CA ALA A 50 52.44 1.55 -8.16
C ALA A 50 53.17 2.57 -7.26
N LEU A 51 52.89 2.58 -5.95
CA LEU A 51 53.60 3.37 -4.93
C LEU A 51 55.05 2.94 -4.75
N ILE A 52 55.34 1.64 -4.90
CA ILE A 52 56.71 1.10 -4.86
C ILE A 52 57.45 1.43 -6.17
N CYS A 53 56.74 1.57 -7.29
CA CYS A 53 57.35 1.69 -8.61
C CYS A 53 57.51 3.12 -9.17
N VAL A 54 56.86 4.18 -8.64
CA VAL A 54 56.88 5.49 -9.31
C VAL A 54 57.18 6.66 -8.37
N ALA A 55 58.25 7.39 -8.71
CA ALA A 55 58.59 8.69 -8.17
C ALA A 55 57.49 9.73 -8.48
N ALA A 56 56.83 10.19 -7.42
CA ALA A 56 56.25 11.52 -7.22
C ALA A 56 55.63 12.25 -8.43
N GLN A 57 54.36 11.95 -8.74
CA GLN A 57 53.47 12.91 -9.40
C GLN A 57 52.36 13.37 -8.43
N PRO A 58 52.21 14.68 -8.16
CA PRO A 58 51.18 15.21 -7.25
C PRO A 58 49.75 14.79 -7.63
N ALA A 59 49.50 14.56 -8.93
CA ALA A 59 48.21 14.10 -9.44
C ALA A 59 47.83 12.71 -8.91
N LEU A 60 48.79 11.79 -8.74
CA LEU A 60 48.55 10.46 -8.19
C LEU A 60 48.15 10.53 -6.71
N ILE A 61 48.75 11.45 -5.95
CA ILE A 61 48.41 11.68 -4.54
C ILE A 61 46.97 12.20 -4.42
N ILE A 62 46.58 13.16 -5.26
CA ILE A 62 45.21 13.71 -5.27
C ILE A 62 44.18 12.63 -5.64
N CYS A 63 44.43 11.84 -6.69
CA CYS A 63 43.55 10.72 -7.07
C CYS A 63 43.44 9.65 -5.96
N LEU A 64 44.52 9.42 -5.21
CA LEU A 64 44.54 8.47 -4.08
C LEU A 64 43.68 8.97 -2.93
N VAL A 65 43.80 10.26 -2.56
CA VAL A 65 42.95 10.86 -1.53
C VAL A 65 41.48 10.81 -1.94
N ILE A 66 41.14 11.14 -3.19
CA ILE A 66 39.76 11.09 -3.69
C ILE A 66 39.20 9.65 -3.67
N SER A 67 39.99 8.67 -4.12
CA SER A 67 39.56 7.26 -4.15
C SER A 67 39.37 6.69 -2.74
N LEU A 68 40.25 7.04 -1.80
CA LEU A 68 40.13 6.62 -0.40
C LEU A 68 38.87 7.23 0.25
N VAL A 69 38.62 8.52 0.02
CA VAL A 69 37.42 9.22 0.53
C VAL A 69 36.15 8.60 -0.05
N LEU A 70 36.09 8.35 -1.36
CA LEU A 70 34.95 7.67 -2.01
C LEU A 70 34.71 6.27 -1.43
N THR A 71 35.77 5.50 -1.23
CA THR A 71 35.67 4.14 -0.67
C THR A 71 35.17 4.17 0.78
N LEU A 72 35.67 5.09 1.60
CA LEU A 72 35.20 5.28 2.98
C LEU A 72 33.74 5.72 3.04
N VAL A 73 33.32 6.64 2.16
CA VAL A 73 31.92 7.09 2.08
C VAL A 73 31.02 5.92 1.65
N LEU A 74 31.41 5.13 0.65
CA LEU A 74 30.65 3.96 0.20
C LEU A 74 30.59 2.88 1.29
N LEU A 75 31.67 2.63 2.00
CA LEU A 75 31.72 1.69 3.13
C LEU A 75 30.82 2.18 4.27
N ALA A 76 30.89 3.45 4.64
CA ALA A 76 30.05 4.04 5.68
C ALA A 76 28.55 3.99 5.32
N ILE A 77 28.21 4.26 4.05
CA ILE A 77 26.83 4.12 3.56
C ILE A 77 26.38 2.66 3.60
N SER A 78 27.24 1.74 3.19
CA SER A 78 26.94 0.29 3.16
C SER A 78 26.77 -0.26 4.57
N LEU A 79 27.66 0.11 5.50
CA LEU A 79 27.59 -0.26 6.91
C LEU A 79 26.36 0.35 7.59
N ARG A 80 26.03 1.61 7.29
CA ARG A 80 24.81 2.25 7.79
C ARG A 80 23.55 1.55 7.28
N ARG A 81 23.51 1.15 6.00
CA ARG A 81 22.40 0.37 5.44
C ARG A 81 22.32 -1.02 6.08
N TYR A 82 23.47 -1.67 6.29
CA TYR A 82 23.56 -2.97 6.94
C TYR A 82 23.06 -2.93 8.39
N ILE A 83 23.57 -1.98 9.20
CA ILE A 83 23.15 -1.80 10.59
C ILE A 83 21.66 -1.45 10.66
N ARG A 84 21.15 -0.58 9.79
CA ARG A 84 19.71 -0.27 9.73
C ARG A 84 18.88 -1.51 9.36
N ARG A 85 19.40 -2.38 8.49
CA ARG A 85 18.73 -3.61 8.05
C ARG A 85 18.69 -4.68 9.15
N GLU A 86 19.79 -4.84 9.88
CA GLU A 86 19.93 -5.91 10.89
C GLU A 86 19.46 -5.46 12.29
N PHE A 87 19.56 -4.17 12.60
CA PHE A 87 19.27 -3.61 13.93
C PHE A 87 18.16 -2.55 13.97
N GLY A 88 17.50 -2.26 12.86
CA GLY A 88 16.34 -1.35 12.84
C GLY A 88 15.14 -1.90 13.62
N PRO A 89 14.20 -1.03 14.05
CA PRO A 89 12.93 -1.51 14.60
C PRO A 89 12.19 -2.34 13.54
N SER A 90 11.47 -3.38 13.99
CA SER A 90 10.70 -4.22 13.07
C SER A 90 9.51 -3.49 12.45
N LEU A 91 9.00 -2.45 13.12
CA LEU A 91 7.91 -1.60 12.66
C LEU A 91 8.42 -0.17 12.41
N PRO A 92 7.88 0.54 11.42
CA PRO A 92 8.34 1.89 11.10
C PRO A 92 7.96 2.91 12.19
N GLU A 93 8.80 3.93 12.37
CA GLU A 93 8.64 4.99 13.38
C GLU A 93 7.28 5.69 13.32
N GLY A 94 6.75 5.93 12.12
CA GLY A 94 5.42 6.51 11.93
C GLY A 94 4.33 5.69 12.61
N PHE A 95 4.34 4.37 12.42
CA PHE A 95 3.40 3.46 13.05
C PHE A 95 3.65 3.28 14.54
N LEU A 96 4.92 3.22 14.97
CA LEU A 96 5.27 3.20 16.39
C LEU A 96 4.73 4.43 17.14
N SER A 97 4.70 5.59 16.50
CA SER A 97 4.09 6.80 17.08
C SER A 97 2.58 6.69 17.30
N ILE A 98 1.90 5.89 16.47
CA ILE A 98 0.48 5.58 16.64
C ILE A 98 0.31 4.59 17.79
N ILE A 99 1.12 3.53 17.84
CA ILE A 99 1.07 2.57 18.94
C ILE A 99 1.27 3.26 20.29
N LYS A 100 2.26 4.15 20.39
CA LYS A 100 2.52 4.95 21.61
C LYS A 100 1.32 5.80 22.05
N LYS A 101 0.51 6.25 21.09
CA LYS A 101 -0.62 7.14 21.33
C LYS A 101 -1.89 6.36 21.70
N GLU A 102 -2.15 5.27 21.00
CA GLU A 102 -3.42 4.55 21.09
C GLU A 102 -3.39 3.41 22.12
N PHE A 103 -2.23 2.81 22.41
CA PHE A 103 -2.10 1.69 23.35
C PHE A 103 -1.41 2.10 24.66
N PRO A 104 -1.61 1.33 25.76
CA PRO A 104 -0.83 1.48 26.99
C PRO A 104 0.68 1.46 26.74
N VAL A 105 1.42 2.23 27.55
CA VAL A 105 2.87 2.41 27.40
C VAL A 105 3.62 1.08 27.42
N SER A 106 3.17 0.10 28.23
CA SER A 106 3.78 -1.23 28.29
C SER A 106 3.74 -1.99 26.97
N ILE A 107 2.70 -1.81 26.15
CA ILE A 107 2.62 -2.42 24.81
C ILE A 107 3.63 -1.75 23.87
N TYR A 108 3.72 -0.42 23.90
CA TYR A 108 4.73 0.31 23.13
C TYR A 108 6.16 -0.08 23.51
N GLU A 109 6.45 -0.19 24.81
CA GLU A 109 7.75 -0.64 25.32
C GLU A 109 8.09 -2.05 24.83
N LEU A 110 7.15 -2.99 24.93
CA LEU A 110 7.32 -4.35 24.42
C LEU A 110 7.65 -4.37 22.92
N VAL A 111 6.88 -3.63 22.12
CA VAL A 111 7.10 -3.56 20.67
C VAL A 111 8.49 -3.06 20.32
N VAL A 112 8.98 -2.05 21.04
CA VAL A 112 10.30 -1.45 20.79
C VAL A 112 11.43 -2.32 21.33
N GLN A 113 11.34 -2.80 22.57
CA GLN A 113 12.40 -3.57 23.24
C GLN A 113 12.57 -4.95 22.62
N GLU A 114 11.48 -5.68 22.41
CA GLU A 114 11.51 -7.05 21.86
C GLU A 114 11.37 -7.09 20.34
N ARG A 115 11.27 -5.91 19.69
CA ARG A 115 11.15 -5.75 18.23
C ARG A 115 10.06 -6.65 17.66
N LEU A 116 8.83 -6.43 18.12
CA LEU A 116 7.70 -7.23 17.66
C LEU A 116 7.41 -6.98 16.18
N THR A 117 7.15 -8.03 15.42
CA THR A 117 6.57 -7.93 14.09
C THR A 117 5.08 -7.59 14.18
N LEU A 118 4.45 -7.25 13.06
CA LEU A 118 3.02 -6.95 13.02
C LEU A 118 2.18 -8.19 13.43
N GLN A 119 2.55 -9.38 12.95
CA GLN A 119 1.91 -10.64 13.33
C GLN A 119 2.03 -10.93 14.83
N GLU A 120 3.22 -10.74 15.40
CA GLU A 120 3.45 -10.93 16.83
C GLU A 120 2.61 -9.95 17.64
N LEU A 121 2.54 -8.68 17.23
CA LEU A 121 1.72 -7.66 17.89
C LEU A 121 0.22 -8.02 17.87
N ARG A 122 -0.32 -8.53 16.74
CA ARG A 122 -1.72 -8.99 16.68
C ARG A 122 -2.00 -10.06 17.71
N VAL A 123 -1.09 -11.03 17.83
CA VAL A 123 -1.22 -12.13 18.79
C VAL A 123 -1.14 -11.62 20.23
N VAL A 124 -0.25 -10.67 20.53
CA VAL A 124 -0.16 -10.07 21.86
C VAL A 124 -1.46 -9.36 22.22
N ILE A 125 -1.99 -8.51 21.33
CA ILE A 125 -3.22 -7.76 21.59
C ILE A 125 -4.41 -8.71 21.74
N SER A 126 -4.54 -9.69 20.84
CA SER A 126 -5.61 -10.69 20.93
C SER A 126 -5.52 -11.54 22.20
N GLY A 127 -4.31 -11.93 22.60
CA GLY A 127 -4.07 -12.69 23.83
C GLY A 127 -4.36 -11.88 25.10
N LEU A 128 -4.01 -10.60 25.12
CA LEU A 128 -4.34 -9.71 26.23
C LEU A 128 -5.87 -9.48 26.35
N SER A 129 -6.57 -9.33 25.22
CA SER A 129 -8.02 -9.12 25.22
C SER A 129 -8.83 -10.39 25.55
N SER A 130 -8.34 -11.56 25.16
CA SER A 130 -9.04 -12.86 25.36
C SER A 130 -8.59 -13.64 26.60
N GLY A 131 -7.44 -13.28 27.18
CA GLY A 131 -6.76 -14.05 28.21
C GLY A 131 -6.01 -15.29 27.70
N VAL A 132 -6.08 -15.61 26.40
CA VAL A 132 -5.47 -16.81 25.80
C VAL A 132 -4.46 -16.43 24.73
N PHE A 133 -3.19 -16.78 24.95
CA PHE A 133 -2.12 -16.50 24.00
C PHE A 133 -1.86 -17.69 23.05
N THR A 134 -2.15 -17.50 21.76
CA THR A 134 -1.79 -18.44 20.69
C THR A 134 -0.57 -17.93 19.92
N PHE A 135 0.62 -18.28 20.40
CA PHE A 135 1.88 -17.79 19.81
C PHE A 135 2.17 -18.37 18.42
N PRO A 136 2.59 -17.55 17.44
CA PRO A 136 2.87 -18.00 16.08
C PRO A 136 4.19 -18.79 16.00
N SER A 137 5.09 -18.60 16.98
CA SER A 137 6.36 -19.32 17.08
C SER A 137 6.86 -19.37 18.52
N LYS A 138 7.75 -20.32 18.83
CA LYS A 138 8.45 -20.39 20.12
C LYS A 138 9.22 -19.10 20.42
N LYS A 139 9.84 -18.51 19.38
CA LYS A 139 10.59 -17.25 19.49
C LYS A 139 9.70 -16.08 19.94
N CYS A 140 8.44 -16.03 19.48
CA CYS A 140 7.49 -15.02 19.92
C CYS A 140 7.17 -15.18 21.41
N ARG A 141 6.96 -16.41 21.89
CA ARG A 141 6.76 -16.69 23.32
C ARG A 141 7.96 -16.25 24.15
N GLU A 142 9.18 -16.61 23.73
CA GLU A 142 10.43 -16.24 24.42
C GLU A 142 10.59 -14.72 24.54
N LYS A 143 10.14 -13.93 23.55
CA LYS A 143 10.12 -12.46 23.63
C LYS A 143 9.20 -11.96 24.74
N LEU A 144 7.97 -12.47 24.83
CA LEU A 144 7.02 -12.05 25.87
C LEU A 144 7.46 -12.48 27.27
N GLU A 145 8.01 -13.68 27.41
CA GLU A 145 8.56 -14.16 28.68
C GLU A 145 9.73 -13.29 29.15
N ARG A 146 10.65 -12.91 28.25
CA ARG A 146 11.76 -11.99 28.57
C ARG A 146 11.28 -10.61 29.01
N PHE A 147 10.26 -10.06 28.35
CA PHE A 147 9.72 -8.75 28.71
C PHE A 147 8.97 -8.79 30.06
N GLY A 148 8.37 -9.93 30.37
CA GLY A 148 7.56 -10.15 31.57
C GLY A 148 6.07 -10.13 31.25
N LEU A 149 5.52 -11.29 30.89
CA LEU A 149 4.11 -11.45 30.53
C LEU A 149 3.16 -11.04 31.67
N GLU A 150 3.47 -11.41 32.91
CA GLU A 150 2.65 -11.05 34.08
C GLU A 150 2.56 -9.54 34.26
N ARG A 151 3.69 -8.83 34.17
CA ARG A 151 3.74 -7.36 34.22
C ARG A 151 2.90 -6.75 33.11
N LEU A 152 2.97 -7.30 31.90
CA LEU A 152 2.19 -6.83 30.76
C LEU A 152 0.69 -7.03 30.98
N GLN A 153 0.27 -8.18 31.49
CA GLN A 153 -1.13 -8.48 31.81
C GLN A 153 -1.66 -7.56 32.90
N SER A 154 -0.94 -7.39 34.01
CA SER A 154 -1.33 -6.45 35.07
C SER A 154 -1.42 -5.01 34.59
N ALA A 155 -0.52 -4.58 33.69
CA ALA A 155 -0.55 -3.22 33.13
C ALA A 155 -1.73 -2.98 32.17
N CYS A 156 -2.32 -4.05 31.63
CA CYS A 156 -3.48 -3.98 30.73
C CYS A 156 -4.78 -4.43 31.41
N GLU A 157 -4.74 -4.78 32.69
CA GLU A 157 -5.90 -5.28 33.43
C GLU A 157 -7.00 -4.21 33.51
N GLY A 158 -8.23 -4.59 33.16
CA GLY A 158 -9.37 -3.67 33.13
C GLY A 158 -9.34 -2.61 32.01
N ILE A 159 -8.32 -2.61 31.14
CA ILE A 159 -8.23 -1.70 30.00
C ILE A 159 -8.85 -2.36 28.76
N GLN A 160 -9.85 -1.71 28.17
CA GLN A 160 -10.33 -2.12 26.85
C GLN A 160 -9.30 -1.74 25.80
N LEU A 161 -8.56 -2.74 25.30
CA LEU A 161 -7.55 -2.51 24.27
C LEU A 161 -8.21 -2.11 22.94
N PRO A 162 -7.66 -1.11 22.23
CA PRO A 162 -8.12 -0.76 20.90
C PRO A 162 -7.96 -1.93 19.91
N ASP A 163 -8.87 -1.97 18.93
CA ASP A 163 -8.77 -2.91 17.81
C ASP A 163 -7.63 -2.50 16.87
N LEU A 164 -6.59 -3.34 16.80
CA LEU A 164 -5.44 -3.11 15.95
C LEU A 164 -5.81 -3.04 14.47
N GLU A 165 -6.76 -3.85 14.00
CA GLU A 165 -7.16 -3.83 12.59
C GLU A 165 -7.79 -2.50 12.22
N LYS A 166 -8.65 -1.95 13.09
CA LYS A 166 -9.22 -0.61 12.89
C LYS A 166 -8.14 0.47 12.89
N ILE A 167 -7.15 0.37 13.79
CA ILE A 167 -6.02 1.30 13.80
C ILE A 167 -5.23 1.24 12.49
N LEU A 168 -4.96 0.05 11.97
CA LEU A 168 -4.26 -0.13 10.69
C LEU A 168 -5.06 0.46 9.53
N LEU A 169 -6.35 0.13 9.42
CA LEU A 169 -7.23 0.62 8.36
C LEU A 169 -7.35 2.15 8.38
N LYS A 170 -7.48 2.74 9.57
CA LYS A 170 -7.62 4.18 9.76
C LYS A 170 -6.34 4.96 9.43
N ASN A 171 -5.16 4.39 9.70
CA ASN A 171 -3.92 5.16 9.68
C ASN A 171 -2.96 4.79 8.53
N CYS A 172 -3.05 3.58 7.98
CA CYS A 172 -2.06 3.04 7.03
C CYS A 172 -2.69 2.86 5.63
N PRO A 173 -2.57 3.84 4.71
CA PRO A 173 -3.20 3.78 3.38
C PRO A 173 -2.88 2.50 2.60
N LEU A 174 -1.63 2.04 2.62
CA LEU A 174 -1.23 0.87 1.83
C LEU A 174 -1.77 -0.44 2.42
N TYR A 175 -1.92 -0.51 3.75
CA TYR A 175 -2.63 -1.61 4.40
C TYR A 175 -4.12 -1.62 4.02
N LEU A 176 -4.77 -0.45 4.06
CA LEU A 176 -6.16 -0.28 3.64
C LEU A 176 -6.38 -0.73 2.19
N LEU A 177 -5.51 -0.30 1.26
CA LEU A 177 -5.57 -0.73 -0.14
C LEU A 177 -5.42 -2.24 -0.27
N SER A 178 -4.51 -2.86 0.50
CA SER A 178 -4.33 -4.31 0.51
C SER A 178 -5.61 -5.03 0.95
N LYS A 179 -6.24 -4.57 2.04
CA LYS A 179 -7.50 -5.13 2.53
C LYS A 179 -8.65 -4.93 1.54
N PHE A 180 -8.75 -3.76 0.92
CA PHE A 180 -9.74 -3.48 -0.11
C PHE A 180 -9.63 -4.44 -1.30
N ILE A 181 -8.40 -4.70 -1.78
CA ILE A 181 -8.14 -5.65 -2.87
C ILE A 181 -8.47 -7.09 -2.45
N GLN A 182 -8.09 -7.48 -1.23
CA GLN A 182 -8.32 -8.84 -0.70
C GLN A 182 -9.81 -9.17 -0.50
N LEU A 183 -10.63 -8.20 -0.13
CA LEU A 183 -12.07 -8.39 0.09
C LEU A 183 -12.88 -8.47 -1.22
N GLY A 184 -12.31 -8.03 -2.34
CA GLY A 184 -13.00 -7.96 -3.62
C GLY A 184 -13.30 -9.34 -4.24
N PRO A 185 -14.50 -9.57 -4.80
CA PRO A 185 -14.81 -10.81 -5.50
C PRO A 185 -13.92 -11.04 -6.73
N LYS A 186 -13.26 -12.19 -6.80
CA LYS A 186 -12.27 -12.50 -7.85
C LYS A 186 -12.85 -12.57 -9.26
N GLU A 187 -14.15 -12.84 -9.40
CA GLU A 187 -14.84 -12.96 -10.68
C GLU A 187 -14.74 -11.71 -11.56
N PHE A 188 -14.70 -10.52 -10.95
CA PHE A 188 -14.63 -9.26 -11.67
C PHE A 188 -13.28 -9.03 -12.38
N PRO A 189 -12.13 -9.04 -11.69
CA PRO A 189 -10.82 -8.95 -12.36
C PRO A 189 -10.57 -10.09 -13.35
N GLU A 190 -10.99 -11.32 -13.01
CA GLU A 190 -10.82 -12.50 -13.88
C GLU A 190 -11.58 -12.36 -15.20
N SER A 191 -12.81 -11.81 -15.18
CA SER A 191 -13.64 -11.61 -16.37
C SER A 191 -13.02 -10.70 -17.45
N VAL A 192 -12.05 -9.87 -17.06
CA VAL A 192 -11.34 -8.93 -17.94
C VAL A 192 -9.84 -9.21 -18.00
N ASN A 193 -9.40 -10.35 -17.45
CA ASN A 193 -8.00 -10.76 -17.40
C ASN A 193 -7.07 -9.67 -16.85
N LEU A 194 -7.47 -9.04 -15.75
CA LEU A 194 -6.66 -8.02 -15.05
C LEU A 194 -6.20 -8.53 -13.68
N PRO A 195 -4.98 -8.16 -13.24
CA PRO A 195 -4.58 -8.35 -11.85
C PRO A 195 -5.55 -7.65 -10.88
N PRO A 196 -5.88 -8.25 -9.71
CA PRO A 196 -6.81 -7.65 -8.75
C PRO A 196 -6.43 -6.22 -8.34
N GLU A 197 -5.14 -5.94 -8.11
CA GLU A 197 -4.69 -4.60 -7.75
C GLU A 197 -4.85 -3.56 -8.87
N VAL A 198 -4.82 -4.01 -10.13
CA VAL A 198 -5.06 -3.15 -11.30
C VAL A 198 -6.55 -2.90 -11.45
N TYR A 199 -7.38 -3.95 -11.33
CA TYR A 199 -8.82 -3.84 -11.48
C TYR A 199 -9.43 -2.95 -10.39
N TRP A 200 -9.23 -3.29 -9.11
CA TRP A 200 -9.92 -2.64 -8.00
C TRP A 200 -9.54 -1.18 -7.81
N LEU A 201 -8.31 -0.80 -8.19
CA LEU A 201 -7.82 0.57 -8.06
C LEU A 201 -7.98 1.38 -9.36
N SER A 202 -8.66 0.82 -10.36
CA SER A 202 -8.95 1.53 -11.61
C SER A 202 -10.24 2.35 -11.52
N ARG A 203 -10.62 2.95 -12.65
CA ARG A 203 -11.88 3.68 -12.80
C ARG A 203 -13.08 2.76 -12.62
N LEU A 204 -14.09 3.23 -11.89
CA LEU A 204 -15.28 2.46 -11.55
C LEU A 204 -16.02 1.97 -12.81
N GLY A 205 -16.41 0.69 -12.76
CA GLY A 205 -17.08 -0.02 -13.85
C GLY A 205 -16.24 -0.15 -15.11
N LEU A 206 -14.94 0.21 -15.07
CA LEU A 206 -14.10 0.43 -16.26
C LEU A 206 -14.72 1.42 -17.25
N SER A 207 -15.58 2.32 -16.76
CA SER A 207 -16.30 3.29 -17.56
C SER A 207 -15.37 4.36 -18.15
N SER A 208 -15.89 5.18 -19.07
CA SER A 208 -15.19 6.36 -19.59
C SER A 208 -15.00 7.47 -18.54
N SER A 209 -15.65 7.35 -17.38
CA SER A 209 -15.50 8.29 -16.27
C SER A 209 -14.21 8.01 -15.50
N TYR A 210 -13.54 9.07 -15.03
CA TYR A 210 -12.33 8.95 -14.21
C TYR A 210 -12.61 8.76 -12.70
N VAL A 211 -13.86 8.48 -12.33
CA VAL A 211 -14.24 8.26 -10.93
C VAL A 211 -13.65 6.94 -10.44
N VAL A 212 -12.97 6.97 -9.30
CA VAL A 212 -12.39 5.80 -8.62
C VAL A 212 -13.14 5.47 -7.33
N PHE A 213 -12.79 4.38 -6.65
CA PHE A 213 -13.41 4.01 -5.38
C PHE A 213 -13.17 5.02 -4.25
N PHE A 214 -11.93 5.48 -4.05
CA PHE A 214 -11.59 6.40 -2.97
C PHE A 214 -11.92 7.86 -3.33
N ASN A 215 -13.18 8.23 -3.15
CA ASN A 215 -13.67 9.60 -3.33
C ASN A 215 -14.69 9.96 -2.24
N PHE A 216 -14.99 11.26 -2.11
CA PHE A 216 -15.93 11.75 -1.09
C PHE A 216 -17.37 11.22 -1.22
N HIS A 217 -17.87 11.00 -2.45
CA HIS A 217 -19.24 10.51 -2.64
C HIS A 217 -19.40 9.08 -2.12
N ASN A 218 -18.43 8.21 -2.41
CA ASN A 218 -18.43 6.84 -1.91
C ASN A 218 -18.23 6.81 -0.39
N TRP A 219 -17.42 7.72 0.15
CA TRP A 219 -17.25 7.84 1.61
C TRP A 219 -18.55 8.23 2.29
N VAL A 220 -19.24 9.28 1.83
CA VAL A 220 -20.54 9.67 2.39
C VAL A 220 -21.59 8.59 2.16
N LEU A 221 -21.61 7.95 0.98
CA LEU A 221 -22.47 6.81 0.71
C LEU A 221 -22.33 5.73 1.79
N SER A 222 -21.09 5.36 2.12
CA SER A 222 -20.82 4.34 3.14
C SER A 222 -21.48 4.67 4.49
N GLN A 223 -21.63 5.96 4.83
CA GLN A 223 -22.25 6.40 6.08
C GLN A 223 -23.78 6.30 6.08
N VAL A 224 -24.43 6.47 4.91
CA VAL A 224 -25.88 6.68 4.83
C VAL A 224 -26.68 5.50 4.26
N VAL A 225 -26.03 4.63 3.48
CA VAL A 225 -26.70 3.48 2.84
C VAL A 225 -26.78 2.29 3.79
N THR A 226 -27.87 1.53 3.76
CA THR A 226 -27.95 0.25 4.48
C THR A 226 -27.39 -0.90 3.64
N LYS A 227 -27.15 -2.04 4.28
CA LYS A 227 -26.66 -3.23 3.59
C LYS A 227 -27.66 -3.73 2.56
N GLU A 228 -28.94 -3.79 2.94
CA GLU A 228 -30.04 -4.26 2.12
C GLU A 228 -30.22 -3.38 0.88
N GLU A 229 -30.18 -2.06 1.06
CA GLU A 229 -30.24 -1.11 -0.05
C GLU A 229 -29.08 -1.31 -1.01
N TYR A 230 -27.85 -1.46 -0.50
CA TYR A 230 -26.66 -1.65 -1.32
C TYR A 230 -26.70 -2.97 -2.10
N GLU A 231 -27.18 -4.05 -1.48
CA GLU A 231 -27.36 -5.34 -2.15
C GLU A 231 -28.40 -5.27 -3.28
N ILE A 232 -29.48 -4.51 -3.10
CA ILE A 232 -30.46 -4.23 -4.18
C ILE A 232 -29.77 -3.51 -5.34
N LEU A 233 -28.97 -2.47 -5.05
CA LEU A 233 -28.21 -1.75 -6.10
C LEU A 233 -27.28 -2.69 -6.88
N LEU A 234 -26.51 -3.53 -6.17
CA LEU A 234 -25.59 -4.47 -6.80
C LEU A 234 -26.32 -5.47 -7.71
N LYS A 235 -27.46 -5.98 -7.26
CA LYS A 235 -28.28 -6.91 -8.05
C LYS A 235 -28.81 -6.26 -9.32
N HIS A 236 -29.45 -5.10 -9.22
CA HIS A 236 -30.00 -4.40 -10.39
C HIS A 236 -28.92 -3.91 -11.35
N ALA A 237 -27.74 -3.54 -10.84
CA ALA A 237 -26.58 -3.29 -11.67
C ALA A 237 -26.15 -4.55 -12.41
N LYS A 238 -25.99 -5.69 -11.72
CA LYS A 238 -25.59 -6.97 -12.35
C LYS A 238 -26.57 -7.40 -13.45
N ASP A 239 -27.87 -7.31 -13.17
CA ASP A 239 -28.94 -7.78 -14.05
C ASP A 239 -29.31 -6.80 -15.18
N SER A 240 -28.65 -5.63 -15.25
CA SER A 240 -28.93 -4.57 -16.23
C SER A 240 -30.40 -4.09 -16.20
N THR A 241 -30.94 -3.95 -14.99
CA THR A 241 -32.30 -3.48 -14.70
C THR A 241 -32.28 -2.22 -13.82
N TRP A 242 -31.30 -1.35 -14.05
CA TRP A 242 -31.03 -0.18 -13.21
C TRP A 242 -32.17 0.86 -13.22
N ASP A 243 -32.94 0.92 -14.29
CA ASP A 243 -34.12 1.78 -14.45
C ASP A 243 -35.24 1.44 -13.45
N GLN A 244 -35.32 0.19 -13.00
CA GLN A 244 -36.35 -0.28 -12.06
C GLN A 244 -36.15 0.23 -10.62
N ILE A 245 -34.96 0.73 -10.28
CA ILE A 245 -34.61 1.20 -8.93
C ILE A 245 -34.39 2.71 -8.89
N LYS A 246 -34.96 3.46 -9.85
CA LYS A 246 -34.78 4.90 -9.96
C LYS A 246 -35.12 5.62 -8.64
N ASP A 247 -36.23 5.29 -8.01
CA ASP A 247 -36.68 5.91 -6.75
C ASP A 247 -35.68 5.69 -5.61
N LEU A 248 -35.13 4.47 -5.49
CA LEU A 248 -34.08 4.15 -4.51
C LEU A 248 -32.81 4.97 -4.79
N THR A 249 -32.38 5.05 -6.06
CA THR A 249 -31.17 5.80 -6.42
C THR A 249 -31.32 7.30 -6.18
N GLU A 250 -32.49 7.89 -6.46
CA GLU A 250 -32.76 9.30 -6.18
C GLU A 250 -32.85 9.57 -4.68
N ASN A 251 -33.52 8.70 -3.92
CA ASN A 251 -33.54 8.81 -2.45
C ASN A 251 -32.13 8.75 -1.86
N LEU A 252 -31.28 7.84 -2.33
CA LEU A 252 -29.89 7.73 -1.89
C LEU A 252 -29.07 8.97 -2.26
N ARG A 253 -29.26 9.53 -3.46
CA ARG A 253 -28.60 10.80 -3.85
C ARG A 253 -28.95 11.94 -2.89
N LEU A 254 -30.21 12.04 -2.46
CA LEU A 254 -30.65 13.02 -1.47
C LEU A 254 -29.98 12.78 -0.12
N ARG A 255 -29.99 11.54 0.39
CA ARG A 255 -29.30 11.21 1.66
C ARG A 255 -27.80 11.44 1.60
N VAL A 256 -27.13 11.15 0.47
CA VAL A 256 -25.71 11.46 0.30
C VAL A 256 -25.48 12.97 0.30
N ARG A 257 -26.37 13.75 -0.32
CA ARG A 257 -26.30 15.22 -0.30
C ARG A 257 -26.45 15.78 1.12
N GLU A 258 -27.39 15.27 1.91
CA GLU A 258 -27.56 15.61 3.33
C GLU A 258 -26.38 15.12 4.16
N GLY A 259 -25.84 13.94 3.84
CA GLY A 259 -24.65 13.38 4.48
C GLY A 259 -23.41 14.25 4.29
N VAL A 260 -23.27 14.96 3.16
CA VAL A 260 -22.19 15.96 3.00
C VAL A 260 -22.30 17.04 4.07
N ASP A 261 -23.49 17.48 4.44
CA ASP A 261 -23.65 18.50 5.48
C ASP A 261 -23.30 17.97 6.88
N ASN A 262 -23.58 16.70 7.14
CA ASN A 262 -23.37 16.08 8.46
C ASN A 262 -21.94 15.58 8.69
N TYR A 263 -21.31 15.01 7.66
CA TYR A 263 -20.04 14.30 7.81
C TYR A 263 -18.84 15.04 7.23
N PHE A 264 -19.02 15.80 6.14
CA PHE A 264 -17.89 16.45 5.48
C PHE A 264 -17.41 17.68 6.25
N VAL A 265 -16.09 17.77 6.42
CA VAL A 265 -15.41 18.93 6.98
C VAL A 265 -14.67 19.62 5.83
N GLU A 266 -14.97 20.89 5.60
CA GLU A 266 -14.35 21.67 4.51
C GLU A 266 -12.82 21.72 4.65
N GLN A 267 -12.12 21.48 3.54
CA GLN A 267 -10.66 21.36 3.50
C GLN A 267 -10.11 21.96 2.21
N ASP A 268 -9.00 22.69 2.31
CA ASP A 268 -8.15 23.11 1.18
C ASP A 268 -8.92 23.63 -0.06
N GLY A 269 -9.93 24.48 0.15
CA GLY A 269 -10.73 25.09 -0.93
C GLY A 269 -11.90 24.24 -1.44
N LEU A 270 -12.05 23.01 -0.97
CA LEU A 270 -13.22 22.16 -1.24
C LEU A 270 -14.33 22.46 -0.22
N THR A 271 -15.41 23.06 -0.71
CA THR A 271 -16.59 23.43 0.10
C THR A 271 -17.68 22.37 0.04
N LYS A 272 -18.57 22.35 1.03
CA LYS A 272 -19.78 21.50 1.01
C LYS A 272 -20.61 21.75 -0.24
N GLY A 273 -20.74 23.02 -0.65
CA GLY A 273 -21.45 23.41 -1.86
C GLY A 273 -20.89 22.79 -3.13
N MET A 274 -19.55 22.79 -3.27
CA MET A 274 -18.87 22.15 -4.42
C MET A 274 -19.07 20.64 -4.41
N LEU A 275 -18.95 19.97 -3.27
CA LEU A 275 -19.21 18.53 -3.21
C LEU A 275 -20.64 18.19 -3.58
N ARG A 276 -21.63 18.94 -3.07
CA ARG A 276 -23.04 18.70 -3.42
C ARG A 276 -23.33 18.86 -4.90
N SER A 277 -22.68 19.82 -5.59
CA SER A 277 -22.89 20.01 -7.02
C SER A 277 -22.26 18.90 -7.87
N LEU A 278 -21.25 18.22 -7.33
CA LEU A 278 -20.61 17.06 -7.96
C LEU A 278 -21.39 15.74 -7.72
N ILE A 279 -22.35 15.72 -6.78
CA ILE A 279 -23.28 14.61 -6.59
C ILE A 279 -24.27 14.62 -7.77
N GLY A 280 -23.92 13.87 -8.80
CA GLY A 280 -24.72 13.69 -10.01
C GLY A 280 -24.15 12.62 -10.94
N GLY A 281 -24.89 12.30 -12.00
CA GLY A 281 -24.46 11.32 -12.99
C GLY A 281 -24.53 9.86 -12.52
N SER A 282 -23.82 9.00 -13.23
CA SER A 282 -23.91 7.54 -13.13
C SER A 282 -22.86 6.92 -12.18
N TRP A 283 -22.26 7.71 -11.27
CA TRP A 283 -21.20 7.21 -10.38
C TRP A 283 -21.64 6.01 -9.54
N LEU A 284 -22.88 6.02 -9.03
CA LEU A 284 -23.43 4.93 -8.22
C LEU A 284 -23.60 3.65 -9.05
N LEU A 285 -24.08 3.78 -10.29
CA LEU A 285 -24.15 2.68 -11.24
C LEU A 285 -22.75 2.15 -11.56
N TYR A 286 -21.77 3.02 -11.80
CA TYR A 286 -20.40 2.62 -12.07
C TYR A 286 -19.76 1.90 -10.88
N LEU A 287 -20.01 2.37 -9.64
CA LEU A 287 -19.58 1.70 -8.41
C LEU A 287 -20.13 0.27 -8.35
N CYS A 288 -21.44 0.12 -8.59
CA CYS A 288 -22.10 -1.19 -8.53
C CYS A 288 -21.66 -2.12 -9.68
N LYS A 289 -21.47 -1.57 -10.89
CA LYS A 289 -20.92 -2.31 -12.05
C LYS A 289 -19.45 -2.67 -11.90
N HIS A 290 -18.72 -1.97 -11.05
CA HIS A 290 -17.37 -2.36 -10.67
C HIS A 290 -17.35 -3.59 -9.75
N GLY A 291 -18.49 -3.97 -9.18
CA GLY A 291 -18.58 -5.16 -8.32
C GLY A 291 -18.07 -4.97 -6.90
N VAL A 292 -18.00 -3.71 -6.42
CA VAL A 292 -17.57 -3.41 -5.05
C VAL A 292 -18.56 -4.06 -4.07
N CYS A 293 -18.07 -4.98 -3.24
CA CYS A 293 -18.92 -5.65 -2.26
C CYS A 293 -19.21 -4.75 -1.04
N TRP A 294 -20.16 -5.17 -0.21
CA TRP A 294 -20.52 -4.44 1.00
C TRP A 294 -19.31 -4.22 1.92
N GLU A 295 -18.53 -5.27 2.14
CA GLU A 295 -17.37 -5.25 3.03
C GLU A 295 -16.29 -4.28 2.52
N GLN A 296 -16.08 -4.21 1.20
CA GLN A 296 -15.21 -3.22 0.58
C GLN A 296 -15.72 -1.78 0.79
N LEU A 297 -17.03 -1.53 0.62
CA LEU A 297 -17.63 -0.23 0.88
C LEU A 297 -17.45 0.19 2.35
N GLN A 298 -17.62 -0.74 3.30
CA GLN A 298 -17.51 -0.45 4.73
C GLN A 298 -16.10 -0.02 5.16
N LEU A 299 -15.05 -0.35 4.40
CA LEU A 299 -13.70 0.14 4.70
C LEU A 299 -13.60 1.67 4.71
N LEU A 300 -14.45 2.38 3.96
CA LEU A 300 -14.46 3.83 3.94
C LEU A 300 -14.90 4.43 5.30
N LYS A 301 -15.65 3.69 6.13
CA LYS A 301 -16.05 4.16 7.46
C LYS A 301 -14.88 4.32 8.43
N GLU A 302 -13.79 3.59 8.20
CA GLU A 302 -12.59 3.70 9.04
C GLU A 302 -11.76 4.95 8.74
N LEU A 303 -12.03 5.61 7.61
CA LEU A 303 -11.33 6.82 7.19
C LEU A 303 -12.02 8.08 7.70
N ASP A 304 -11.21 9.04 8.12
CA ASP A 304 -11.66 10.41 8.32
C ASP A 304 -11.70 11.19 6.99
N CYS A 305 -12.41 12.31 7.02
CA CYS A 305 -12.57 13.19 5.86
C CYS A 305 -11.23 13.64 5.25
N SER A 306 -10.18 13.84 6.06
CA SER A 306 -8.88 14.30 5.55
C SER A 306 -8.11 13.19 4.82
N SER A 307 -8.22 11.96 5.32
CA SER A 307 -7.58 10.79 4.72
C SER A 307 -8.22 10.43 3.38
N VAL A 308 -9.55 10.50 3.29
CA VAL A 308 -10.27 10.35 2.01
C VAL A 308 -9.86 11.45 1.03
N GLY A 309 -9.84 12.71 1.48
CA GLY A 309 -9.43 13.83 0.64
C GLY A 309 -8.01 13.68 0.09
N LEU A 310 -7.08 13.18 0.91
CA LEU A 310 -5.72 12.93 0.48
C LEU A 310 -5.63 11.85 -0.62
N MET A 311 -6.42 10.78 -0.51
CA MET A 311 -6.48 9.73 -1.53
C MET A 311 -7.12 10.21 -2.83
N ASP A 312 -8.21 10.99 -2.72
CA ASP A 312 -8.92 11.55 -3.87
C ASP A 312 -8.04 12.57 -4.62
N GLU A 313 -7.36 13.48 -3.91
CA GLU A 313 -6.40 14.43 -4.49
C GLU A 313 -5.24 13.70 -5.18
N PHE A 314 -4.72 12.64 -4.56
CA PHE A 314 -3.65 11.84 -5.13
C PHE A 314 -4.05 11.24 -6.47
N GLU A 315 -5.28 10.70 -6.54
CA GLU A 315 -5.81 10.05 -7.73
C GLU A 315 -6.18 11.05 -8.84
N MET A 316 -6.71 12.21 -8.48
CA MET A 316 -7.04 13.31 -9.39
C MET A 316 -5.80 14.06 -9.92
N SER A 317 -4.60 13.75 -9.43
CA SER A 317 -3.38 14.37 -9.91
C SER A 317 -3.12 14.08 -11.41
N ARG A 318 -2.32 14.95 -12.06
CA ARG A 318 -2.12 14.96 -13.53
C ARG A 318 -1.77 13.61 -14.16
N ARG A 319 -1.15 12.69 -13.42
CA ARG A 319 -0.72 11.39 -13.95
C ARG A 319 -1.84 10.36 -14.02
N ARG A 320 -2.98 10.56 -13.33
CA ARG A 320 -4.15 9.65 -13.19
C ARG A 320 -3.76 8.21 -12.78
N ALA A 321 -4.69 7.42 -12.24
CA ALA A 321 -4.43 6.04 -11.81
C ALA A 321 -3.23 5.95 -10.86
N CYS A 322 -3.07 6.96 -10.00
CA CYS A 322 -1.88 7.11 -9.15
C CYS A 322 -1.90 6.07 -8.03
N LEU A 323 -3.06 5.81 -7.42
CA LEU A 323 -3.22 4.75 -6.42
C LEU A 323 -2.87 3.39 -7.02
N MET A 324 -3.44 3.08 -8.19
CA MET A 324 -3.18 1.84 -8.92
C MET A 324 -1.69 1.67 -9.24
N LYS A 325 -1.03 2.68 -9.82
CA LYS A 325 0.40 2.63 -10.16
C LYS A 325 1.29 2.45 -8.94
N SER A 326 1.03 3.23 -7.89
CA SER A 326 1.82 3.16 -6.66
C SER A 326 1.65 1.82 -5.95
N TYR A 327 0.42 1.30 -5.88
CA TYR A 327 0.16 0.02 -5.26
C TYR A 327 0.76 -1.14 -6.07
N PHE A 328 0.62 -1.12 -7.40
CA PHE A 328 1.21 -2.14 -8.28
C PHE A 328 2.74 -2.23 -8.10
N SER A 329 3.43 -1.10 -7.93
CA SER A 329 4.88 -1.08 -7.65
C SER A 329 5.28 -1.72 -6.31
N ILE A 330 4.35 -1.86 -5.36
CA ILE A 330 4.63 -2.40 -4.02
C ILE A 330 3.90 -3.72 -3.73
N SER A 331 2.95 -4.15 -4.56
CA SER A 331 2.12 -5.34 -4.32
C SER A 331 2.93 -6.62 -4.02
N PRO A 332 4.13 -6.85 -4.63
CA PRO A 332 4.97 -8.01 -4.27
C PRO A 332 5.45 -8.01 -2.82
N TYR A 333 5.47 -6.86 -2.15
CA TYR A 333 5.95 -6.68 -0.77
C TYR A 333 4.80 -6.49 0.23
N ALA A 334 3.56 -6.58 -0.24
CA ALA A 334 2.37 -6.30 0.57
C ALA A 334 1.83 -7.52 1.33
N ASN A 335 2.15 -8.73 0.85
CA ASN A 335 1.63 -9.96 1.43
C ASN A 335 2.40 -10.34 2.70
N GLU A 336 1.76 -10.17 3.86
CA GLU A 336 2.32 -10.52 5.16
C GLU A 336 2.61 -12.02 5.34
N SER A 337 2.00 -12.88 4.51
CA SER A 337 2.28 -14.33 4.54
C SER A 337 3.63 -14.68 3.90
N ASP A 338 4.16 -13.80 3.03
CA ASP A 338 5.47 -13.95 2.43
C ASP A 338 6.51 -13.27 3.32
N VAL A 339 7.03 -14.03 4.29
CA VAL A 339 7.97 -13.52 5.31
C VAL A 339 9.28 -13.00 4.68
N GLU A 340 9.65 -13.48 3.49
CA GLU A 340 10.88 -13.06 2.82
C GLU A 340 10.69 -11.74 2.05
N ALA A 341 9.53 -11.56 1.41
CA ALA A 341 9.25 -10.37 0.61
C ALA A 341 8.57 -9.24 1.39
N PHE A 342 7.80 -9.54 2.44
CA PHE A 342 6.97 -8.57 3.15
C PHE A 342 7.79 -7.39 3.69
N ASP A 343 7.38 -6.17 3.33
CA ASP A 343 8.03 -4.94 3.79
C ASP A 343 7.09 -4.15 4.71
N PRO A 344 7.23 -4.27 6.05
CA PRO A 344 6.40 -3.53 6.99
C PRO A 344 6.60 -2.02 6.90
N HIS A 345 7.75 -1.54 6.39
CA HIS A 345 8.01 -0.10 6.24
C HIS A 345 7.25 0.52 5.07
N LEU A 346 6.76 -0.30 4.14
CA LEU A 346 5.82 0.11 3.10
C LEU A 346 4.39 0.03 3.61
N ILE A 347 3.97 -1.14 4.08
CA ILE A 347 2.56 -1.38 4.39
C ILE A 347 2.06 -0.56 5.59
N LEU A 348 2.93 -0.31 6.57
CA LEU A 348 2.62 0.51 7.73
C LEU A 348 2.99 1.99 7.53
N PHE A 349 3.26 2.41 6.30
CA PHE A 349 3.36 3.83 5.95
C PHE A 349 2.06 4.53 6.29
N THR A 350 2.15 5.65 7.02
CA THR A 350 0.97 6.31 7.60
C THR A 350 0.46 7.49 6.78
N PHE A 351 -0.84 7.79 6.85
CA PHE A 351 -1.43 8.99 6.26
C PHE A 351 -0.75 10.28 6.75
N ARG A 352 -0.40 10.34 8.04
CA ARG A 352 0.31 11.50 8.62
C ARG A 352 1.67 11.72 7.95
N GLU A 353 2.42 10.64 7.76
CA GLU A 353 3.70 10.72 7.07
C GLU A 353 3.54 11.07 5.59
N TRP A 354 2.47 10.60 4.95
CA TRP A 354 2.16 10.94 3.57
C TRP A 354 1.88 12.43 3.43
N LYS A 355 0.95 12.96 4.22
CA LYS A 355 0.59 14.38 4.25
C LYS A 355 1.82 15.27 4.51
N LYS A 356 2.57 14.98 5.58
CA LYS A 356 3.80 15.72 5.92
C LYS A 356 4.83 15.69 4.78
N GLY A 357 4.96 14.53 4.11
CA GLY A 357 5.86 14.37 2.98
C GLY A 357 5.47 15.25 1.79
N LEU A 358 4.17 15.32 1.47
CA LEU A 358 3.65 16.16 0.40
C LEU A 358 3.72 17.65 0.74
N ASP A 359 3.36 18.05 1.95
CA ASP A 359 3.42 19.45 2.40
C ASP A 359 4.84 20.03 2.29
N SER A 360 5.86 19.23 2.63
CA SER A 360 7.27 19.63 2.50
C SER A 360 7.73 19.86 1.04
N HIS A 361 6.93 19.43 0.06
CA HIS A 361 7.23 19.56 -1.37
C HIS A 361 6.25 20.47 -2.12
N LYS A 362 5.14 20.89 -1.49
CA LYS A 362 4.03 21.66 -2.11
C LYS A 362 4.46 22.98 -2.77
N TYR A 363 5.55 23.59 -2.31
CA TYR A 363 6.08 24.85 -2.84
C TYR A 363 7.20 24.67 -3.89
N LYS A 364 7.53 23.44 -4.28
CA LYS A 364 8.54 23.19 -5.33
C LYS A 364 7.91 23.38 -6.71
N LYS A 365 8.65 24.04 -7.61
CA LYS A 365 8.19 24.42 -8.97
C LYS A 365 7.77 23.23 -9.85
N ASP A 366 8.27 22.02 -9.55
CA ASP A 366 7.99 20.76 -10.26
C ASP A 366 7.29 19.72 -9.35
N PHE A 367 6.37 20.17 -8.50
CA PHE A 367 5.66 19.28 -7.58
C PHE A 367 4.69 18.34 -8.33
N TYR A 368 5.06 17.06 -8.42
CA TYR A 368 4.16 15.98 -8.84
C TYR A 368 3.88 15.07 -7.65
N ILE A 369 2.62 15.00 -7.22
CA ILE A 369 2.19 14.24 -6.02
C ILE A 369 2.59 12.75 -6.14
N TYR A 370 2.42 12.16 -7.32
CA TYR A 370 2.87 10.80 -7.62
C TYR A 370 4.38 10.61 -7.40
N ASP A 371 5.21 11.48 -7.98
CA ASP A 371 6.68 11.34 -7.89
C ASP A 371 7.16 11.53 -6.45
N CYS A 372 6.57 12.48 -5.73
CA CYS A 372 6.84 12.69 -4.31
C CYS A 372 6.46 11.44 -3.49
N THR A 373 5.29 10.87 -3.74
CA THR A 373 4.83 9.65 -3.05
C THR A 373 5.75 8.48 -3.34
N MET A 374 6.11 8.24 -4.60
CA MET A 374 7.05 7.17 -4.96
C MET A 374 8.44 7.40 -4.35
N ALA A 375 8.93 8.63 -4.30
CA ALA A 375 10.19 8.96 -3.63
C ALA A 375 10.15 8.67 -2.11
N LEU A 376 9.03 8.98 -1.46
CA LEU A 376 8.80 8.67 -0.05
C LEU A 376 8.78 7.15 0.20
N LEU A 377 8.10 6.38 -0.65
CA LEU A 377 8.04 4.92 -0.56
C LEU A 377 9.42 4.29 -0.80
N ARG A 378 10.17 4.72 -1.82
CA ARG A 378 11.54 4.24 -2.09
C ARG A 378 12.51 4.53 -0.96
N LYS A 379 12.37 5.68 -0.30
CA LYS A 379 13.23 6.04 0.83
C LYS A 379 13.00 5.12 2.06
N ARG A 380 11.80 4.56 2.18
CA ARG A 380 11.40 3.68 3.29
C ARG A 380 11.68 2.21 3.01
N SER A 381 11.43 1.78 1.79
CA SER A 381 11.57 0.37 1.45
C SER A 381 13.03 -0.07 1.54
N GLN A 382 13.22 -1.31 1.98
CA GLN A 382 14.51 -1.99 1.86
C GLN A 382 14.68 -2.62 0.46
N ASN A 383 13.60 -2.68 -0.31
CA ASN A 383 13.54 -3.24 -1.64
C ASN A 383 13.69 -2.17 -2.73
N THR A 384 14.21 -2.58 -3.89
CA THR A 384 14.23 -1.72 -5.07
C THR A 384 12.86 -1.72 -5.70
N LEU A 385 12.06 -0.69 -5.41
CA LEU A 385 10.73 -0.54 -6.00
C LEU A 385 10.85 -0.31 -7.51
N ARG A 386 10.15 -1.13 -8.30
CA ARG A 386 10.10 -0.94 -9.75
C ARG A 386 9.32 0.33 -10.08
N GLU A 387 9.85 1.11 -11.02
CA GLU A 387 9.06 2.15 -11.67
C GLU A 387 8.03 1.50 -12.57
N CYS A 388 6.76 1.74 -12.27
CA CYS A 388 5.67 1.25 -13.09
C CYS A 388 5.62 2.05 -14.39
N ASN A 389 6.01 1.44 -15.51
CA ASN A 389 5.82 2.03 -16.83
C ASN A 389 4.44 1.63 -17.35
N THR A 390 3.50 2.58 -17.38
CA THR A 390 2.10 2.34 -17.76
C THR A 390 1.91 1.74 -19.14
N ASN A 391 2.85 1.97 -20.06
CA ASN A 391 2.73 1.49 -21.44
C ASN A 391 3.33 0.08 -21.63
N ARG A 392 4.00 -0.46 -20.62
CA ARG A 392 4.67 -1.77 -20.68
C ARG A 392 4.23 -2.73 -19.58
N ASP A 393 4.00 -2.21 -18.38
CA ASP A 393 3.83 -3.03 -17.17
C ASP A 393 2.37 -3.13 -16.72
N ILE A 394 1.51 -2.18 -17.09
CA ILE A 394 0.08 -2.21 -16.78
C ILE A 394 -0.70 -2.60 -18.03
N PRO A 395 -1.55 -3.62 -17.99
CA PRO A 395 -2.43 -3.96 -19.11
C PRO A 395 -3.28 -2.75 -19.50
N CYS A 396 -3.52 -2.55 -20.81
CA CYS A 396 -4.45 -1.53 -21.26
C CYS A 396 -5.81 -1.76 -20.60
N LEU A 397 -6.26 -0.81 -19.78
CA LEU A 397 -7.55 -0.89 -19.11
C LEU A 397 -8.66 -0.82 -20.17
N PRO A 398 -9.50 -1.86 -20.30
CA PRO A 398 -10.61 -1.82 -21.25
C PRO A 398 -11.57 -0.70 -20.85
N GLU A 399 -12.17 -0.06 -21.84
CA GLU A 399 -13.22 0.92 -21.61
C GLU A 399 -14.57 0.26 -21.89
N ARG A 400 -15.47 0.29 -20.91
CA ARG A 400 -16.82 -0.23 -21.04
C ARG A 400 -17.79 0.92 -21.27
N ASN A 401 -18.55 0.86 -22.35
CA ASN A 401 -19.67 1.76 -22.55
C ASN A 401 -20.87 1.20 -21.76
N ILE A 402 -21.29 1.91 -20.72
CA ILE A 402 -22.38 1.47 -19.84
C ILE A 402 -23.59 2.35 -20.14
N ASN A 403 -24.68 1.73 -20.62
CA ASN A 403 -25.97 2.41 -20.76
C ASN A 403 -26.40 2.94 -19.38
N ARG A 404 -26.62 4.24 -19.28
CA ARG A 404 -26.85 4.92 -18.00
C ARG A 404 -28.25 4.70 -17.43
N GLU A 405 -29.18 4.25 -18.26
CA GLU A 405 -30.57 3.98 -17.89
C GLU A 405 -30.71 2.55 -17.39
N THR A 406 -30.29 1.57 -18.19
CA THR A 406 -30.46 0.14 -17.87
C THR A 406 -29.26 -0.44 -17.12
N GLY A 407 -28.08 0.13 -17.30
CA GLY A 407 -26.82 -0.48 -16.88
C GLY A 407 -26.25 -1.49 -17.87
N ALA A 408 -26.86 -1.74 -19.03
CA ALA A 408 -26.30 -2.69 -19.99
C ALA A 408 -24.88 -2.26 -20.46
N ILE A 409 -23.96 -3.22 -20.60
CA ILE A 409 -22.68 -2.96 -21.28
C ILE A 409 -22.96 -3.02 -22.78
N VAL A 410 -22.64 -1.95 -23.50
CA VAL A 410 -22.83 -1.82 -24.94
C VAL A 410 -21.47 -2.00 -25.60
N GLU A 411 -21.39 -2.91 -26.58
CA GLU A 411 -20.18 -3.14 -27.38
C GLU A 411 -19.93 -2.01 -28.40
#